data_AF-A0A7W8MTC7-F1
#
_entry.id   AF-A0A7W8MTC7-F1
#
_cell.length_a   1.000
_cell.length_b   1.000
_cell.length_c   1.000
_cell.angle_alpha   90.00
_cell.angle_beta   90.00
_cell.angle_gamma   90.00
#
_symmetry.space_group_name_H-M   'P 1'
#
loop_
_entity.id
_entity.type
_entity.pdbx_description
1 polymer ?
#
loop_
_entity_poly.entity_id
_entity_poly.type
_entity_poly.pdbx_seq_one_letter_code
_entity_poly.pdbx_strand_id
1 'polypeptide(L)'
;MKKLAVGALAASLIFSQGLGVADAKGKDTKKAKIKKVAQVDSDKNGIPDDWQKKYHLGQGKSIATKDFDKDGLTNIQEYQLNLNPKTKDTDRDGISDGQEDNDKDGLTNLQDIQAKLSPVSADTDKDGIKDSDEDNDSDKLTTKEEFIVGTNPINADSDKDGTPDGEEDKDGDKVANYVEFELKYNPNDSDSDHDGVSDIDEDYDNDGLSNGAEIQLGYNLEESDSDHDGVADVNEDADGDGLSNGDEVKSGYNPADSGNHDDGEVDDDSTIPSETTTQQPVQTTPAP
;
A
#
# COMPACT_ATOMS: atom_id res chain seq x y z
N MET A 1 12.63 22.91 -29.84
CA MET A 1 11.82 21.86 -29.17
C MET A 1 12.55 20.54 -29.37
N LYS A 2 13.28 20.10 -28.34
CA LYS A 2 14.07 18.86 -28.34
C LYS A 2 13.09 17.68 -28.16
N LYS A 3 13.21 16.65 -29.01
CA LYS A 3 12.42 15.43 -28.89
C LYS A 3 12.98 14.62 -27.73
N LEU A 4 12.17 14.36 -26.70
CA LEU A 4 12.49 13.37 -25.68
C LEU A 4 12.47 11.98 -26.35
N ALA A 5 13.61 11.30 -26.31
CA ALA A 5 13.69 9.88 -26.59
C ALA A 5 13.43 9.16 -25.27
N VAL A 6 12.30 8.46 -25.17
CA VAL A 6 12.06 7.49 -24.10
C VAL A 6 13.02 6.33 -24.38
N GLY A 7 14.09 6.26 -23.58
CA GLY A 7 15.08 5.19 -23.65
C GLY A 7 14.50 3.93 -23.04
N ALA A 8 14.37 2.87 -23.86
CA ALA A 8 14.13 1.53 -23.37
C ALA A 8 15.32 1.12 -22.48
N LEU A 9 15.11 1.13 -21.17
CA LEU A 9 16.01 0.48 -20.22
C LEU A 9 15.80 -1.03 -20.38
N ALA A 10 16.77 -1.69 -21.01
CA ALA A 10 16.87 -3.14 -20.95
C ALA A 10 17.30 -3.51 -19.52
N ALA A 11 16.33 -3.78 -18.65
CA ALA A 11 16.59 -4.43 -17.37
C ALA A 11 17.14 -5.82 -17.66
N SER A 12 18.45 -5.99 -17.51
CA SER A 12 19.15 -7.25 -17.69
C SER A 12 18.99 -8.10 -16.44
N LEU A 13 17.76 -8.57 -16.15
CA LEU A 13 17.52 -9.62 -15.17
C LEU A 13 17.99 -10.95 -15.77
N ILE A 14 19.17 -11.41 -15.34
CA ILE A 14 19.70 -12.71 -15.75
C ILE A 14 19.03 -13.77 -14.89
N PHE A 15 17.89 -14.30 -15.36
CA PHE A 15 17.33 -15.52 -14.81
C PHE A 15 18.19 -16.72 -15.19
N SER A 16 18.91 -17.27 -14.20
CA SER A 16 19.61 -18.54 -14.33
C SER A 16 18.58 -19.67 -14.42
N GLN A 17 18.25 -20.11 -15.64
CA GLN A 17 17.35 -21.25 -15.85
C GLN A 17 17.88 -22.52 -15.16
N GLY A 18 17.25 -22.89 -14.05
CA GLY A 18 17.35 -24.20 -13.42
C GLY A 18 16.14 -25.07 -13.78
N LEU A 19 16.26 -25.92 -14.81
CA LEU A 19 15.28 -26.99 -15.01
C LEU A 19 15.48 -28.08 -13.96
N GLY A 20 14.61 -28.10 -12.94
CA GLY A 20 14.40 -29.26 -12.08
C GLY A 20 13.26 -30.12 -12.62
N VAL A 21 13.55 -31.32 -13.09
CA VAL A 21 12.53 -32.39 -13.23
C VAL A 21 12.98 -33.56 -12.40
N ALA A 22 12.19 -33.88 -11.37
CA ALA A 22 12.38 -35.03 -10.50
C ALA A 22 11.55 -36.24 -10.98
N ASP A 23 12.01 -37.41 -10.53
CA ASP A 23 11.43 -38.76 -10.55
C ASP A 23 11.39 -39.60 -11.84
N ALA A 24 12.34 -40.55 -11.94
CA ALA A 24 12.02 -41.98 -12.04
C ALA A 24 13.26 -42.90 -11.84
N LYS A 25 13.08 -43.92 -10.98
CA LYS A 25 13.98 -45.08 -10.77
C LYS A 25 14.26 -45.83 -12.09
N GLY A 26 15.54 -46.15 -12.34
CA GLY A 26 15.93 -47.42 -12.98
C GLY A 26 16.87 -47.38 -14.19
N LYS A 27 18.10 -47.89 -13.96
CA LYS A 27 19.00 -48.66 -14.86
C LYS A 27 19.64 -47.96 -16.08
N ASP A 28 20.95 -47.76 -15.95
CA ASP A 28 22.02 -47.92 -16.95
C ASP A 28 21.65 -47.77 -18.45
N THR A 29 21.65 -46.53 -18.94
CA THR A 29 22.01 -46.27 -20.35
C THR A 29 22.87 -45.01 -20.45
N LYS A 30 24.09 -45.20 -20.98
CA LYS A 30 25.06 -44.25 -21.55
C LYS A 30 24.66 -42.77 -21.45
N LYS A 31 25.43 -41.99 -20.68
CA LYS A 31 25.39 -40.51 -20.67
C LYS A 31 25.47 -39.97 -22.10
N ALA A 32 24.32 -39.67 -22.70
CA ALA A 32 24.24 -38.78 -23.83
C ALA A 32 24.72 -37.42 -23.32
N LYS A 33 25.83 -36.92 -23.87
CA LYS A 33 26.22 -35.52 -23.70
C LYS A 33 25.11 -34.69 -24.33
N ILE A 34 24.18 -34.17 -23.52
CA ILE A 34 23.23 -33.17 -23.97
C ILE A 34 24.07 -31.96 -24.35
N LYS A 35 24.25 -31.73 -25.66
CA LYS A 35 24.77 -30.46 -26.15
C LYS A 35 23.75 -29.42 -25.72
N LYS A 36 24.13 -28.48 -24.84
CA LYS A 36 23.43 -27.21 -24.69
C LYS A 36 23.48 -26.55 -26.07
N VAL A 37 22.41 -26.66 -26.84
CA VAL A 37 22.27 -25.93 -28.10
C VAL A 37 22.12 -24.49 -27.65
N ALA A 38 23.16 -23.68 -27.86
CA ALA A 38 23.03 -22.25 -27.71
C ALA A 38 21.93 -21.81 -28.69
N GLN A 39 20.81 -21.33 -28.14
CA GLN A 39 19.75 -20.77 -28.95
C GLN A 39 20.33 -19.58 -29.72
N VAL A 40 20.06 -19.55 -31.03
CA VAL A 40 20.51 -18.47 -31.89
C VAL A 40 19.59 -17.28 -31.66
N ASP A 41 20.17 -16.13 -31.40
CA ASP A 41 19.51 -14.82 -31.35
C ASP A 41 20.25 -13.92 -32.34
N SER A 42 19.73 -13.82 -33.56
CA SER A 42 20.40 -13.18 -34.69
C SER A 42 20.38 -11.65 -34.57
N ASP A 43 19.32 -11.08 -34.00
CA ASP A 43 19.14 -9.63 -33.88
C ASP A 43 19.59 -9.07 -32.51
N LYS A 44 19.97 -9.96 -31.59
CA LYS A 44 20.47 -9.69 -30.24
C LYS A 44 19.46 -8.90 -29.42
N ASN A 45 18.19 -9.27 -29.53
CA ASN A 45 17.09 -8.64 -28.79
C ASN A 45 16.74 -9.37 -27.48
N GLY A 46 17.40 -10.50 -27.20
CA GLY A 46 17.16 -11.31 -26.00
C GLY A 46 16.19 -12.47 -26.19
N ILE A 47 15.51 -12.55 -27.35
CA ILE A 47 14.58 -13.60 -27.71
C ILE A 47 15.23 -14.51 -28.77
N PRO A 48 15.28 -15.83 -28.55
CA PRO A 48 15.72 -16.80 -29.56
C PRO A 48 14.93 -16.74 -30.87
N ASP A 49 15.64 -16.85 -32.00
CA ASP A 49 15.07 -16.91 -33.36
C ASP A 49 14.02 -18.02 -33.47
N ASP A 50 14.26 -19.18 -32.84
CA ASP A 50 13.33 -20.32 -32.87
C ASP A 50 12.01 -20.02 -32.13
N TRP A 51 12.07 -19.26 -31.03
CA TRP A 51 10.88 -18.86 -30.28
C TRP A 51 10.10 -17.78 -31.05
N GLN A 52 10.80 -16.79 -31.63
CA GLN A 52 10.17 -15.79 -32.50
C GLN A 52 9.51 -16.45 -33.72
N LYS A 53 10.14 -17.49 -34.29
CA LYS A 53 9.60 -18.26 -35.40
C LYS A 53 8.38 -19.09 -35.00
N LYS A 54 8.39 -19.72 -33.82
CA LYS A 54 7.25 -20.47 -33.27
C LYS A 54 5.98 -19.61 -33.24
N TYR A 55 6.11 -18.36 -32.77
CA TYR A 55 4.99 -17.44 -32.61
C TYR A 55 4.82 -16.44 -33.76
N HIS A 56 5.59 -16.57 -34.84
CA HIS A 56 5.50 -15.71 -36.03
C HIS A 56 5.64 -14.22 -35.72
N LEU A 57 6.54 -13.85 -34.80
CA LEU A 57 6.71 -12.47 -34.32
C LEU A 57 7.45 -11.55 -35.31
N GLY A 58 8.16 -12.15 -36.26
CA GLY A 58 9.12 -11.44 -37.11
C GLY A 58 10.50 -11.36 -36.46
N GLN A 59 11.32 -10.43 -36.94
CA GLN A 59 12.71 -10.24 -36.54
C GLN A 59 13.00 -8.74 -36.38
N GLY A 60 14.00 -8.41 -35.58
CA GLY A 60 14.46 -7.05 -35.29
C GLY A 60 14.34 -6.69 -33.81
N LYS A 61 15.22 -5.78 -33.36
CA LYS A 61 15.33 -5.37 -31.95
C LYS A 61 14.01 -4.89 -31.31
N SER A 62 13.15 -4.24 -32.08
CA SER A 62 11.86 -3.75 -31.58
C SER A 62 10.84 -4.85 -31.32
N ILE A 63 11.09 -6.11 -31.73
CA ILE A 63 10.15 -7.21 -31.46
C ILE A 63 10.12 -7.50 -29.97
N ALA A 64 11.27 -7.50 -29.29
CA ALA A 64 11.34 -7.77 -27.86
C ALA A 64 10.44 -6.86 -27.02
N THR A 65 10.39 -5.57 -27.33
CA THR A 65 9.67 -4.55 -26.55
C THR A 65 8.22 -4.34 -26.97
N LYS A 66 7.67 -5.19 -27.84
CA LYS A 66 6.25 -5.12 -28.22
C LYS A 66 5.43 -6.02 -27.31
N ASP A 67 4.20 -5.61 -27.08
CA ASP A 67 3.14 -6.41 -26.49
C ASP A 67 2.14 -6.72 -27.62
N PHE A 68 2.07 -8.00 -28.05
CA PHE A 68 1.33 -8.36 -29.26
C PHE A 68 -0.15 -8.67 -29.01
N ASP A 69 -0.48 -9.21 -27.85
CA ASP A 69 -1.84 -9.58 -27.45
C ASP A 69 -2.49 -8.57 -26.51
N LYS A 70 -1.72 -7.65 -25.93
CA LYS A 70 -2.17 -6.50 -25.13
C LYS A 70 -2.66 -6.90 -23.74
N ASP A 71 -1.88 -7.72 -23.05
CA ASP A 71 -2.08 -8.04 -21.64
C ASP A 71 -1.18 -7.25 -20.68
N GLY A 72 -0.26 -6.44 -21.21
CA GLY A 72 0.67 -5.63 -20.42
C GLY A 72 2.10 -6.18 -20.40
N LEU A 73 2.32 -7.43 -20.82
CA LEU A 73 3.65 -8.01 -20.91
C LEU A 73 4.25 -7.81 -22.31
N THR A 74 5.54 -7.49 -22.35
CA THR A 74 6.29 -7.46 -23.61
C THR A 74 6.72 -8.87 -24.00
N ASN A 75 6.93 -9.12 -25.30
CA ASN A 75 7.35 -10.44 -25.80
C ASN A 75 8.62 -10.97 -25.12
N ILE A 76 9.54 -10.10 -24.68
CA ILE A 76 10.73 -10.55 -23.95
C ILE A 76 10.39 -11.03 -22.54
N GLN A 77 9.47 -10.36 -21.84
CA GLN A 77 8.98 -10.78 -20.53
C GLN A 77 8.21 -12.09 -20.65
N GLU A 78 7.33 -12.21 -21.64
CA GLU A 78 6.63 -13.46 -21.91
C GLU A 78 7.57 -14.62 -22.27
N TYR A 79 8.65 -14.35 -23.03
CA TYR A 79 9.68 -15.35 -23.28
C TYR A 79 10.37 -15.81 -21.97
N GLN A 80 10.66 -14.88 -21.06
CA GLN A 80 11.28 -15.18 -19.76
C GLN A 80 10.36 -16.01 -18.85
N LEU A 81 9.05 -15.75 -18.92
CA LEU A 81 8.01 -16.44 -18.14
C LEU A 81 7.50 -17.73 -18.81
N ASN A 82 7.94 -18.04 -20.03
CA ASN A 82 7.47 -19.17 -20.84
C ASN A 82 5.99 -19.09 -21.26
N LEU A 83 5.49 -17.87 -21.45
CA LEU A 83 4.13 -17.56 -21.86
C LEU A 83 3.99 -17.53 -23.39
N ASN A 84 2.77 -17.27 -23.87
CA ASN A 84 2.43 -17.20 -25.29
C ASN A 84 2.14 -15.75 -25.75
N PRO A 85 3.03 -15.13 -26.56
CA PRO A 85 2.99 -13.73 -27.04
C PRO A 85 1.93 -13.41 -28.09
N LYS A 86 0.87 -14.21 -28.11
CA LYS A 86 -0.26 -14.13 -29.03
C LYS A 86 -1.58 -14.36 -28.32
N THR A 87 -1.57 -14.66 -27.03
CA THR A 87 -2.75 -14.93 -26.24
C THR A 87 -2.58 -14.27 -24.89
N LYS A 88 -3.46 -13.31 -24.59
CA LYS A 88 -3.49 -12.62 -23.29
C LYS A 88 -3.55 -13.53 -22.07
N ASP A 89 -3.98 -14.78 -22.26
CA ASP A 89 -4.26 -15.77 -21.22
C ASP A 89 -3.78 -17.11 -21.81
N THR A 90 -2.57 -17.49 -21.40
CA THR A 90 -1.81 -18.63 -21.93
C THR A 90 -2.43 -19.96 -21.50
N ASP A 91 -2.89 -20.05 -20.26
CA ASP A 91 -3.37 -21.29 -19.65
C ASP A 91 -4.90 -21.46 -19.71
N ARG A 92 -5.61 -20.37 -20.02
CA ARG A 92 -7.06 -20.24 -20.22
C ARG A 92 -7.87 -20.37 -18.93
N ASP A 93 -7.34 -19.90 -17.82
CA ASP A 93 -8.06 -19.87 -16.54
C ASP A 93 -8.98 -18.65 -16.40
N GLY A 94 -8.85 -17.65 -17.28
CA GLY A 94 -9.65 -16.42 -17.31
C GLY A 94 -8.94 -15.18 -16.75
N ILE A 95 -7.73 -15.32 -16.23
CA ILE A 95 -6.83 -14.23 -15.82
C ILE A 95 -5.84 -14.00 -16.96
N SER A 96 -5.54 -12.74 -17.28
CA SER A 96 -4.53 -12.47 -18.30
C SER A 96 -3.13 -12.67 -17.74
N ASP A 97 -2.15 -13.10 -18.52
CA ASP A 97 -0.79 -13.43 -18.06
C ASP A 97 -0.13 -12.28 -17.29
N GLY A 98 -0.32 -11.03 -17.71
CA GLY A 98 0.17 -9.85 -16.97
C GLY A 98 -0.52 -9.58 -15.63
N GLN A 99 -1.66 -10.21 -15.37
CA GLN A 99 -2.46 -10.10 -14.14
C GLN A 99 -2.41 -11.38 -13.29
N GLU A 100 -1.71 -12.41 -13.75
CA GLU A 100 -1.43 -13.58 -12.93
C GLU A 100 -0.43 -13.23 -11.81
N ASP A 101 -0.58 -13.88 -10.66
CA ASP A 101 0.38 -13.87 -9.55
C ASP A 101 1.05 -15.25 -9.52
N ASN A 102 2.17 -15.37 -10.22
CA ASN A 102 2.75 -16.66 -10.55
C ASN A 102 3.60 -17.26 -9.41
N ASP A 103 4.16 -16.41 -8.54
CA ASP A 103 4.94 -16.84 -7.36
C ASP A 103 4.20 -16.72 -6.03
N LYS A 104 3.01 -16.12 -6.02
CA LYS A 104 2.06 -16.07 -4.89
C LYS A 104 2.54 -15.21 -3.74
N ASP A 105 3.25 -14.15 -4.07
CA ASP A 105 3.70 -13.17 -3.11
C ASP A 105 2.55 -12.22 -2.73
N GLY A 106 1.73 -11.82 -3.71
CA GLY A 106 0.63 -10.86 -3.60
C GLY A 106 0.64 -9.78 -4.68
N LEU A 107 1.63 -9.78 -5.57
CA LEU A 107 1.77 -8.90 -6.74
C LEU A 107 1.43 -9.67 -8.02
N THR A 108 0.96 -8.95 -9.03
CA THR A 108 0.81 -9.52 -10.38
C THR A 108 2.15 -9.50 -11.11
N ASN A 109 2.30 -10.35 -12.13
CA ASN A 109 3.49 -10.39 -12.97
C ASN A 109 3.87 -9.01 -13.53
N LEU A 110 2.86 -8.19 -13.88
CA LEU A 110 3.08 -6.83 -14.36
C LEU A 110 3.58 -5.90 -13.25
N GLN A 111 3.07 -6.03 -12.03
CA GLN A 111 3.51 -5.25 -10.86
C GLN A 111 4.95 -5.57 -10.48
N ASP A 112 5.32 -6.86 -10.43
CA ASP A 112 6.72 -7.26 -10.19
C ASP A 112 7.67 -6.60 -11.18
N ILE A 113 7.32 -6.66 -12.46
CA ILE A 113 8.10 -6.05 -13.53
C ILE A 113 8.22 -4.54 -13.36
N GLN A 114 7.16 -3.85 -12.94
CA GLN A 114 7.15 -2.40 -12.71
C GLN A 114 8.04 -2.02 -11.52
N ALA A 115 7.99 -2.79 -10.44
CA ALA A 115 8.83 -2.65 -9.26
C ALA A 115 10.27 -3.17 -9.46
N LYS A 116 10.60 -3.72 -10.64
CA LYS A 116 11.90 -4.35 -11.00
C LYS A 116 12.22 -5.62 -10.20
N LEU A 117 11.19 -6.29 -9.73
CA LEU A 117 11.19 -7.57 -9.05
C LEU A 117 11.07 -8.72 -10.05
N SER A 118 11.07 -9.94 -9.53
CA SER A 118 10.99 -11.18 -10.30
C SER A 118 9.59 -11.80 -10.23
N PRO A 119 8.84 -11.94 -11.35
CA PRO A 119 7.52 -12.60 -11.38
C PRO A 119 7.47 -14.12 -11.15
N VAL A 120 8.57 -14.70 -10.64
CA VAL A 120 8.74 -16.14 -10.43
C VAL A 120 9.43 -16.44 -9.10
N SER A 121 9.61 -15.42 -8.26
CA SER A 121 10.33 -15.49 -7.00
C SER A 121 9.69 -14.51 -6.04
N ALA A 122 8.84 -15.01 -5.15
CA ALA A 122 8.12 -14.21 -4.16
C ALA A 122 8.98 -13.43 -3.15
N ASP A 123 10.29 -13.54 -3.28
CA ASP A 123 11.36 -12.93 -2.48
C ASP A 123 12.57 -12.91 -3.45
N THR A 124 12.71 -11.79 -4.15
CA THR A 124 13.65 -11.58 -5.25
C THR A 124 15.09 -11.57 -4.74
N ASP A 125 15.31 -10.93 -3.59
CA ASP A 125 16.64 -10.66 -3.05
C ASP A 125 17.10 -11.70 -2.00
N LYS A 126 16.15 -12.48 -1.47
CA LYS A 126 16.31 -13.60 -0.53
C LYS A 126 16.66 -13.16 0.89
N ASP A 127 16.17 -12.01 1.32
CA ASP A 127 16.31 -11.52 2.69
C ASP A 127 15.29 -12.14 3.66
N GLY A 128 14.23 -12.77 3.13
CA GLY A 128 13.18 -13.45 3.88
C GLY A 128 11.89 -12.65 4.05
N ILE A 129 11.81 -11.44 3.50
CA ILE A 129 10.60 -10.66 3.31
C ILE A 129 10.08 -10.95 1.90
N LYS A 130 8.76 -10.93 1.73
CA LYS A 130 8.19 -11.09 0.38
C LYS A 130 8.29 -9.77 -0.37
N ASP A 131 8.50 -9.87 -1.67
CA ASP A 131 8.49 -8.75 -2.63
C ASP A 131 7.29 -7.79 -2.41
N SER A 132 6.07 -8.33 -2.26
CA SER A 132 4.87 -7.54 -1.92
C SER A 132 4.94 -6.73 -0.63
N ASP A 133 5.70 -7.21 0.36
CA ASP A 133 5.78 -6.69 1.73
C ASP A 133 7.06 -5.85 1.95
N GLU A 134 7.88 -5.66 0.91
CA GLU A 134 9.10 -4.84 0.95
C GLU A 134 8.78 -3.35 0.76
N ASP A 135 9.40 -2.51 1.57
CA ASP A 135 9.50 -1.04 1.35
C ASP A 135 10.83 -0.75 0.62
N ASN A 136 10.74 -0.70 -0.71
CA ASN A 136 11.88 -0.73 -1.62
C ASN A 136 12.60 0.62 -1.76
N ASP A 137 11.95 1.72 -1.40
CA ASP A 137 12.48 3.10 -1.47
C ASP A 137 12.44 3.86 -0.14
N SER A 138 11.99 3.20 0.94
CA SER A 138 12.05 3.65 2.33
C SER A 138 11.16 4.84 2.64
N ASP A 139 9.94 4.84 2.10
CA ASP A 139 8.93 5.89 2.31
C ASP A 139 7.77 5.48 3.24
N LYS A 140 7.87 4.29 3.86
CA LYS A 140 6.89 3.66 4.77
C LYS A 140 5.73 2.92 4.08
N LEU A 141 5.68 2.87 2.74
CA LEU A 141 4.74 2.01 2.04
C LEU A 141 5.43 0.75 1.54
N THR A 142 4.77 -0.39 1.71
CA THR A 142 5.20 -1.61 1.03
C THR A 142 4.94 -1.49 -0.47
N THR A 143 5.64 -2.31 -1.27
CA THR A 143 5.50 -2.35 -2.72
C THR A 143 4.04 -2.60 -3.14
N LYS A 144 3.29 -3.39 -2.37
CA LYS A 144 1.87 -3.61 -2.61
C LYS A 144 1.01 -2.38 -2.30
N GLU A 145 1.28 -1.69 -1.21
CA GLU A 145 0.57 -0.48 -0.77
C GLU A 145 0.76 0.67 -1.76
N GLU A 146 1.98 0.83 -2.28
CA GLU A 146 2.31 1.74 -3.38
C GLU A 146 1.38 1.55 -4.59
N PHE A 147 1.13 0.30 -4.99
CA PHE A 147 0.19 0.02 -6.08
C PHE A 147 -1.28 0.31 -5.75
N ILE A 148 -1.66 0.31 -4.47
CA ILE A 148 -3.01 0.65 -4.00
C ILE A 148 -3.23 2.17 -4.09
N VAL A 149 -2.27 2.97 -3.65
CA VAL A 149 -2.36 4.45 -3.68
C VAL A 149 -1.92 5.05 -5.02
N GLY A 150 -1.31 4.24 -5.88
CA GLY A 150 -0.99 4.59 -7.27
C GLY A 150 0.33 5.33 -7.43
N THR A 151 1.26 5.10 -6.52
CA THR A 151 2.62 5.65 -6.46
C THR A 151 3.61 4.65 -7.09
N ASN A 152 4.91 4.95 -7.02
CA ASN A 152 5.95 4.22 -7.74
C ASN A 152 6.90 3.54 -6.74
N PRO A 153 6.85 2.19 -6.61
CA PRO A 153 7.50 1.42 -5.52
C PRO A 153 9.03 1.48 -5.40
N ILE A 154 9.68 2.30 -6.20
CA ILE A 154 11.14 2.43 -6.30
C ILE A 154 11.55 3.91 -6.33
N ASN A 155 10.65 4.80 -5.95
CA ASN A 155 10.83 6.24 -5.90
C ASN A 155 9.89 6.86 -4.86
N ALA A 156 10.43 7.01 -3.65
CA ALA A 156 9.82 7.55 -2.43
C ALA A 156 9.04 8.89 -2.52
N ASP A 157 9.06 9.58 -3.66
CA ASP A 157 8.36 10.86 -3.91
C ASP A 157 8.02 10.86 -5.40
N SER A 158 6.90 10.21 -5.72
CA SER A 158 6.42 9.92 -7.07
C SER A 158 6.13 11.17 -7.87
N ASP A 159 5.55 12.17 -7.23
CA ASP A 159 5.05 13.38 -7.88
C ASP A 159 6.04 14.55 -7.86
N LYS A 160 7.06 14.46 -6.98
CA LYS A 160 8.19 15.39 -6.80
C LYS A 160 7.80 16.71 -6.17
N ASP A 161 6.81 16.70 -5.28
CA ASP A 161 6.43 17.86 -4.50
C ASP A 161 7.30 18.05 -3.23
N GLY A 162 8.00 17.00 -2.81
CA GLY A 162 8.90 16.99 -1.66
C GLY A 162 8.36 16.28 -0.42
N THR A 163 7.14 15.74 -0.49
CA THR A 163 6.52 14.85 0.50
C THR A 163 6.74 13.41 0.06
N PRO A 164 7.20 12.50 0.95
CA PRO A 164 7.27 11.10 0.59
C PRO A 164 5.89 10.48 0.34
N ASP A 165 5.77 9.52 -0.57
CA ASP A 165 4.47 8.93 -0.99
C ASP A 165 3.67 8.35 0.20
N GLY A 166 4.36 7.75 1.18
CA GLY A 166 3.73 7.29 2.41
C GLY A 166 3.20 8.41 3.31
N GLU A 167 3.85 9.57 3.33
CA GLU A 167 3.43 10.75 4.10
C GLU A 167 2.41 11.63 3.37
N GLU A 168 2.07 11.32 2.11
CA GLU A 168 0.99 11.98 1.40
C GLU A 168 -0.37 11.66 2.04
N ASP A 169 -1.33 12.56 1.80
CA ASP A 169 -2.74 12.46 2.19
C ASP A 169 -3.56 12.37 0.90
N LYS A 170 -3.81 11.13 0.47
CA LYS A 170 -4.30 10.85 -0.89
C LYS A 170 -5.74 11.26 -1.10
N ASP A 171 -6.60 11.13 -0.09
CA ASP A 171 -8.01 11.47 -0.16
C ASP A 171 -8.34 12.85 0.41
N GLY A 172 -7.40 13.48 1.13
CA GLY A 172 -7.50 14.84 1.64
C GLY A 172 -8.16 14.95 3.00
N ASP A 173 -8.23 13.87 3.78
CA ASP A 173 -8.83 13.83 5.12
C ASP A 173 -7.84 14.21 6.24
N LYS A 174 -6.55 14.35 5.90
CA LYS A 174 -5.38 14.67 6.73
C LYS A 174 -4.83 13.52 7.58
N VAL A 175 -5.22 12.28 7.28
CA VAL A 175 -4.49 11.09 7.71
C VAL A 175 -3.50 10.74 6.60
N ALA A 176 -2.26 10.41 6.96
CA ALA A 176 -1.26 10.06 5.95
C ALA A 176 -1.48 8.61 5.46
N ASN A 177 -1.18 8.33 4.19
CA ASN A 177 -1.37 7.02 3.57
C ASN A 177 -0.79 5.86 4.41
N TYR A 178 0.42 6.03 4.96
CA TYR A 178 1.06 4.98 5.76
C TYR A 178 0.29 4.71 7.06
N VAL A 179 -0.26 5.76 7.69
CA VAL A 179 -1.06 5.65 8.93
C VAL A 179 -2.36 4.92 8.64
N GLU A 180 -3.01 5.24 7.53
CA GLU A 180 -4.24 4.58 7.12
C GLU A 180 -4.04 3.07 6.90
N PHE A 181 -2.94 2.65 6.25
CA PHE A 181 -2.62 1.23 6.12
C PHE A 181 -2.33 0.55 7.46
N GLU A 182 -1.65 1.23 8.39
CA GLU A 182 -1.42 0.76 9.76
C GLU A 182 -2.76 0.50 10.46
N LEU A 183 -3.69 1.47 10.41
CA LEU A 183 -5.03 1.41 11.02
C LEU A 183 -6.07 0.63 10.21
N LYS A 184 -5.72 0.11 9.03
CA LYS A 184 -6.64 -0.64 8.14
C LYS A 184 -7.77 0.21 7.56
N TYR A 185 -7.58 1.52 7.51
CA TYR A 185 -8.34 2.43 6.68
C TYR A 185 -7.93 2.31 5.20
N ASN A 186 -8.71 2.95 4.33
CA ASN A 186 -8.55 2.96 2.90
C ASN A 186 -8.05 4.34 2.44
N PRO A 187 -6.78 4.46 2.01
CA PRO A 187 -6.17 5.72 1.57
C PRO A 187 -6.77 6.37 0.32
N ASN A 188 -7.90 5.88 -0.18
CA ASN A 188 -8.59 6.49 -1.29
C ASN A 188 -10.01 6.93 -0.90
N ASP A 189 -10.34 6.92 0.40
CA ASP A 189 -11.70 7.10 0.90
C ASP A 189 -11.72 7.62 2.34
N SER A 190 -12.02 8.91 2.49
CA SER A 190 -11.96 9.65 3.76
C SER A 190 -12.93 9.18 4.86
N ASP A 191 -13.75 8.18 4.56
CA ASP A 191 -14.75 7.54 5.43
C ASP A 191 -14.77 6.06 5.03
N SER A 192 -13.77 5.33 5.52
CA SER A 192 -13.44 3.98 5.07
C SER A 192 -14.58 2.99 5.26
N ASP A 193 -15.33 3.12 6.34
CA ASP A 193 -16.42 2.20 6.70
C ASP A 193 -17.82 2.70 6.27
N HIS A 194 -17.88 3.95 5.78
CA HIS A 194 -19.06 4.62 5.25
C HIS A 194 -20.17 4.80 6.29
N ASP A 195 -19.82 5.01 7.56
CA ASP A 195 -20.77 5.24 8.64
C ASP A 195 -21.20 6.72 8.77
N GLY A 196 -20.45 7.63 8.12
CA GLY A 196 -20.66 9.06 8.08
C GLY A 196 -19.78 9.89 9.01
N VAL A 197 -18.86 9.26 9.75
CA VAL A 197 -17.71 9.88 10.41
C VAL A 197 -16.49 9.68 9.51
N SER A 198 -15.66 10.72 9.34
CA SER A 198 -14.43 10.57 8.54
C SER A 198 -13.34 9.86 9.34
N ASP A 199 -12.39 9.21 8.67
CA ASP A 199 -11.33 8.44 9.34
C ASP A 199 -10.49 9.30 10.30
N ILE A 200 -10.28 10.59 10.01
CA ILE A 200 -9.67 11.53 10.94
C ILE A 200 -10.51 11.83 12.21
N ASP A 201 -11.83 11.73 12.14
CA ASP A 201 -12.74 12.03 13.25
C ASP A 201 -13.13 10.76 14.04
N GLU A 202 -12.71 9.58 13.57
CA GLU A 202 -12.84 8.31 14.27
C GLU A 202 -12.03 8.27 15.58
N ASP A 203 -12.36 7.33 16.45
CA ASP A 203 -11.68 7.07 17.73
C ASP A 203 -11.23 5.61 17.71
N TYR A 204 -10.07 5.35 17.09
CA TYR A 204 -9.64 4.00 16.74
C TYR A 204 -9.43 3.11 17.98
N ASP A 205 -8.83 3.66 19.03
CA ASP A 205 -8.53 2.92 20.26
C ASP A 205 -9.64 3.00 21.32
N ASN A 206 -10.65 3.85 21.10
CA ASN A 206 -11.82 4.09 21.95
C ASN A 206 -11.49 4.71 23.32
N ASP A 207 -10.48 5.57 23.40
CA ASP A 207 -10.12 6.29 24.62
C ASP A 207 -10.91 7.61 24.81
N GLY A 208 -11.53 8.12 23.75
CA GLY A 208 -12.33 9.34 23.73
C GLY A 208 -11.64 10.56 23.12
N LEU A 209 -10.43 10.43 22.59
CA LEU A 209 -9.83 11.34 21.62
C LEU A 209 -10.11 10.83 20.20
N SER A 210 -10.31 11.74 19.26
CA SER A 210 -10.37 11.37 17.85
C SER A 210 -8.95 11.19 17.29
N ASN A 211 -8.79 10.37 16.27
CA ASN A 211 -7.55 10.16 15.53
C ASN A 211 -6.85 11.49 15.16
N GLY A 212 -7.62 12.48 14.71
CA GLY A 212 -7.11 13.80 14.37
C GLY A 212 -6.56 14.59 15.56
N ALA A 213 -7.14 14.42 16.75
CA ALA A 213 -6.64 15.03 17.98
C ALA A 213 -5.34 14.34 18.42
N GLU A 214 -5.30 13.02 18.36
CA GLU A 214 -4.10 12.23 18.66
C GLU A 214 -2.94 12.56 17.71
N ILE A 215 -3.19 12.62 16.40
CA ILE A 215 -2.20 13.04 15.38
C ILE A 215 -1.65 14.44 15.71
N GLN A 216 -2.52 15.38 16.11
CA GLN A 216 -2.11 16.75 16.43
C GLN A 216 -1.22 16.81 17.70
N LEU A 217 -1.50 15.95 18.67
CA LEU A 217 -0.77 15.87 19.94
C LEU A 217 0.48 14.98 19.85
N GLY A 218 0.57 14.13 18.82
CA GLY A 218 1.65 13.17 18.63
C GLY A 218 1.48 11.88 19.45
N TYR A 219 0.23 11.53 19.77
CA TYR A 219 -0.13 10.27 20.42
C TYR A 219 -0.21 9.11 19.42
N ASN A 220 -0.12 7.91 19.96
CA ASN A 220 -0.24 6.65 19.25
C ASN A 220 -1.72 6.25 19.13
N LEU A 221 -2.22 6.28 17.90
CA LEU A 221 -3.60 5.96 17.53
C LEU A 221 -4.07 4.55 17.95
N GLU A 222 -3.16 3.64 18.30
CA GLU A 222 -3.51 2.27 18.73
C GLU A 222 -3.52 2.10 20.27
N GLU A 223 -3.10 3.11 21.03
CA GLU A 223 -2.83 2.99 22.47
C GLU A 223 -3.40 4.16 23.29
N SER A 224 -4.34 3.85 24.19
CA SER A 224 -4.97 4.84 25.09
C SER A 224 -4.05 5.52 26.11
N ASP A 225 -2.79 5.14 26.15
CA ASP A 225 -1.74 5.62 27.06
C ASP A 225 -0.41 5.47 26.30
N SER A 226 -0.14 6.43 25.43
CA SER A 226 0.95 6.40 24.46
C SER A 226 2.32 6.30 25.12
N ASP A 227 2.52 7.01 26.23
CA ASP A 227 3.82 7.08 26.90
C ASP A 227 3.98 6.04 28.03
N HIS A 228 2.90 5.32 28.32
CA HIS A 228 2.81 4.25 29.31
C HIS A 228 3.15 4.71 30.74
N ASP A 229 2.86 5.96 31.08
CA ASP A 229 3.08 6.49 32.43
C ASP A 229 1.94 6.16 33.42
N GLY A 230 0.81 5.66 32.89
CA GLY A 230 -0.38 5.29 33.63
C GLY A 230 -1.48 6.36 33.68
N VAL A 231 -1.29 7.49 32.99
CA VAL A 231 -2.32 8.48 32.65
C VAL A 231 -2.71 8.26 31.20
N ALA A 232 -3.98 7.95 30.94
CA ALA A 232 -4.44 7.81 29.57
C ALA A 232 -4.38 9.15 28.82
N ASP A 233 -4.17 9.11 27.51
CA ASP A 233 -3.95 10.28 26.64
C ASP A 233 -5.10 11.29 26.74
N VAL A 234 -6.34 10.80 26.76
CA VAL A 234 -7.53 11.63 27.02
C VAL A 234 -7.52 12.40 28.36
N ASN A 235 -6.72 11.97 29.34
CA ASN A 235 -6.59 12.62 30.66
C ASN A 235 -5.28 13.40 30.83
N GLU A 236 -4.39 13.38 29.84
CA GLU A 236 -3.20 14.24 29.86
C GLU A 236 -3.57 15.72 29.70
N ASP A 237 -2.65 16.59 30.10
CA ASP A 237 -2.71 18.05 29.94
C ASP A 237 -1.55 18.43 29.02
N ALA A 238 -1.75 18.19 27.71
CA ALA A 238 -0.67 18.19 26.74
C ALA A 238 -0.02 19.58 26.58
N ASP A 239 -0.79 20.65 26.75
CA ASP A 239 -0.32 22.02 26.63
C ASP A 239 0.04 22.68 27.98
N GLY A 240 -0.33 22.05 29.10
CA GLY A 240 0.02 22.45 30.45
C GLY A 240 -0.80 23.62 31.00
N ASP A 241 -2.01 23.86 30.47
CA ASP A 241 -2.88 24.95 30.89
C ASP A 241 -3.81 24.61 32.07
N GLY A 242 -3.87 23.32 32.43
CA GLY A 242 -4.57 22.79 33.59
C GLY A 242 -5.95 22.20 33.30
N LEU A 243 -6.40 22.15 32.04
CA LEU A 243 -7.45 21.24 31.60
C LEU A 243 -6.85 19.95 31.04
N SER A 244 -7.64 18.87 31.06
CA SER A 244 -7.24 17.64 30.37
C SER A 244 -7.68 17.69 28.92
N ASN A 245 -6.95 17.02 28.03
CA ASN A 245 -7.26 16.89 26.61
C ASN A 245 -8.75 16.54 26.39
N GLY A 246 -9.26 15.55 27.13
CA GLY A 246 -10.63 15.10 27.05
C GLY A 246 -11.67 16.04 27.66
N ASP A 247 -11.29 16.96 28.55
CA ASP A 247 -12.19 18.03 29.02
C ASP A 247 -12.23 19.19 28.03
N GLU A 248 -11.12 19.47 27.36
CA GLU A 248 -11.04 20.42 26.26
C GLU A 248 -11.86 19.98 25.06
N VAL A 249 -11.70 18.74 24.59
CA VAL A 249 -12.50 18.17 23.49
C VAL A 249 -14.00 18.26 23.79
N LYS A 250 -14.42 17.87 25.01
CA LYS A 250 -15.85 17.99 25.44
C LYS A 250 -16.35 19.43 25.44
N SER A 251 -15.46 20.40 25.69
CA SER A 251 -15.77 21.83 25.70
C SER A 251 -15.63 22.49 24.33
N GLY A 252 -15.17 21.75 23.31
CA GLY A 252 -14.90 22.26 21.97
C GLY A 252 -13.61 23.10 21.87
N TYR A 253 -12.71 22.94 22.83
CA TYR A 253 -11.37 23.51 22.81
C TYR A 253 -10.38 22.59 22.09
N ASN A 254 -9.23 23.16 21.74
CA ASN A 254 -8.16 22.47 21.05
C ASN A 254 -7.09 22.04 22.07
N PRO A 255 -6.89 20.72 22.31
CA PRO A 255 -5.97 20.22 23.33
C PRO A 255 -4.49 20.60 23.16
N ALA A 256 -4.12 21.16 22.02
CA ALA A 256 -2.76 21.62 21.76
C ALA A 256 -2.58 23.15 21.93
N ASP A 257 -3.61 23.87 22.38
CA ASP A 257 -3.64 25.33 22.44
C ASP A 257 -4.04 25.90 23.81
N SER A 258 -3.00 26.18 24.61
CA SER A 258 -3.07 26.80 25.95
C SER A 258 -3.75 28.19 26.03
N GLY A 259 -4.24 28.71 24.90
CA GLY A 259 -4.62 30.10 24.69
C GLY A 259 -6.11 30.40 24.56
N ASN A 260 -7.02 29.43 24.58
CA ASN A 260 -8.42 29.67 24.23
C ASN A 260 -9.44 29.52 25.39
N HIS A 261 -8.97 29.51 26.64
CA HIS A 261 -9.84 29.45 27.82
C HIS A 261 -10.19 30.84 28.39
N ASP A 262 -9.63 31.91 27.82
CA ASP A 262 -9.97 33.29 28.19
C ASP A 262 -11.00 33.85 27.21
N ASP A 263 -12.27 33.47 27.40
CA ASP A 263 -13.39 34.24 26.87
C ASP A 263 -13.60 35.55 27.64
N GLY A 264 -12.64 36.02 28.44
CA GLY A 264 -12.73 37.30 29.14
C GLY A 264 -13.87 37.37 30.16
N GLU A 265 -14.58 36.28 30.43
CA GLU A 265 -15.42 36.15 31.61
C GLU A 265 -14.54 35.57 32.72
N VAL A 266 -14.01 36.49 33.52
CA VAL A 266 -13.65 36.20 34.90
C VAL A 266 -14.78 35.42 35.56
N ASP A 267 -14.61 34.11 35.70
CA ASP A 267 -15.35 33.28 36.65
C ASP A 267 -14.93 33.68 38.07
N ASP A 268 -15.39 34.87 38.48
CA ASP A 268 -15.66 35.20 39.87
C ASP A 268 -17.13 34.93 40.14
N ASP A 269 -17.52 33.67 40.30
CA ASP A 269 -18.41 33.36 41.42
C ASP A 269 -18.31 31.89 41.85
N SER A 270 -18.04 31.73 43.13
CA SER A 270 -18.25 30.51 43.89
C SER A 270 -19.74 30.15 43.91
N THR A 271 -20.29 29.56 42.85
CA THR A 271 -21.62 28.94 42.92
C THR A 271 -21.69 27.59 42.22
N ILE A 272 -21.50 26.55 43.03
CA ILE A 272 -21.98 25.20 42.76
C ILE A 272 -23.51 25.26 42.53
N PRO A 273 -24.06 24.89 41.36
CA PRO A 273 -25.49 24.66 41.24
C PRO A 273 -25.79 23.28 41.83
N SER A 274 -26.45 23.31 42.99
CA SER A 274 -26.96 22.12 43.67
C SER A 274 -27.98 21.37 42.79
N GLU A 275 -27.76 20.05 42.71
CA GLU A 275 -28.70 18.97 42.44
C GLU A 275 -30.09 19.34 41.88
N THR A 276 -30.33 18.99 40.61
CA THR A 276 -31.69 18.88 40.09
C THR A 276 -32.24 17.49 40.41
N THR A 277 -33.10 17.44 41.42
CA THR A 277 -33.91 16.25 41.79
C THR A 277 -34.78 15.79 40.63
N THR A 278 -34.66 14.51 40.28
CA THR A 278 -35.64 13.76 39.49
C THR A 278 -36.87 13.43 40.33
N GLN A 279 -38.09 13.63 39.78
CA GLN A 279 -39.16 12.61 39.74
C GLN A 279 -40.43 13.05 38.96
N GLN A 280 -40.91 12.10 38.14
CA GLN A 280 -42.10 12.03 37.27
C GLN A 280 -43.48 12.09 38.02
N PRO A 281 -44.64 11.75 37.41
CA PRO A 281 -45.32 12.30 36.24
C PRO A 281 -46.77 12.78 36.58
N VAL A 282 -47.36 13.58 35.69
CA VAL A 282 -48.73 14.13 35.83
C VAL A 282 -49.79 13.05 35.57
N GLN A 283 -50.62 12.75 36.58
CA GLN A 283 -51.89 12.03 36.41
C GLN A 283 -53.00 12.98 35.96
N THR A 284 -53.75 12.57 34.94
CA THR A 284 -54.99 13.19 34.47
C THR A 284 -56.19 12.58 35.18
N THR A 285 -57.19 13.39 35.53
CA THR A 285 -58.65 13.08 35.48
C THR A 285 -59.49 14.34 35.77
N PRO A 286 -60.78 14.38 35.34
CA PRO A 286 -61.46 15.60 34.91
C PRO A 286 -62.41 16.20 35.96
N ALA A 287 -62.84 17.45 35.71
CA ALA A 287 -63.78 18.22 36.53
C ALA A 287 -65.23 18.16 35.94
N PRO A 288 -66.25 18.51 36.74
CA PRO A 288 -67.63 18.01 36.64
C PRO A 288 -68.53 18.69 35.62
#